data_AF-A0A662XIC1-F1
#
_entry.id   AF-A0A662XIC1-F1
#
_cell.length_a   1.000
_cell.length_b   1.000
_cell.length_c   1.000
_cell.angle_alpha   90.00
_cell.angle_beta   90.00
_cell.angle_gamma   90.00
#
_symmetry.space_group_name_H-M   'P 1'
#
loop_
_entity.id
_entity.type
_entity.pdbx_description
1 polymer ?
#
loop_
_entity_poly.entity_id
_entity_poly.type
_entity_poly.pdbx_seq_one_letter_code
_entity_poly.pdbx_strand_id
1 'polypeptide(L)'
;QLWRACFPPKAPLDTKKPVDFTRLAERFDLSNTAISDAVFRAAASAALREESKRVITMKDLTEAAEIERQKARGGAAAMDNLFV
;
A
#
# COMPACT_ATOMS: atom_id res chain seq x y z
N GLN A 1 -6.29 11.85 0.69
CA GLN A 1 -5.69 12.25 1.99
C GLN A 1 -5.40 11.06 2.91
N LEU A 2 -6.25 10.01 2.93
CA LEU A 2 -6.06 8.81 3.75
C LEU A 2 -4.67 8.17 3.63
N TRP A 3 -4.18 7.96 2.40
CA TRP A 3 -2.84 7.44 2.13
C TRP A 3 -1.74 8.19 2.88
N ARG A 4 -1.74 9.53 2.83
CA ARG A 4 -0.72 10.36 3.47
C ARG A 4 -0.82 10.32 5.00
N ALA A 5 -2.01 10.12 5.55
CA ALA A 5 -2.24 10.03 7.00
C ALA A 5 -1.66 8.74 7.60
N CYS A 6 -1.50 7.68 6.81
CA CYS A 6 -0.89 6.42 7.25
C CYS A 6 0.62 6.50 7.40
N PHE A 7 1.29 7.55 6.90
CA PHE A 7 2.73 7.71 7.03
C PHE A 7 3.08 8.58 8.25
N PRO A 8 4.00 8.12 9.12
CA PRO A 8 4.56 8.98 10.13
C PRO A 8 5.41 10.10 9.50
N PRO A 9 5.57 11.26 10.15
CA PRO A 9 6.31 12.41 9.61
C PRO A 9 7.81 12.12 9.39
N LYS A 10 8.35 11.06 10.01
CA LYS A 10 9.74 10.59 9.82
C LYS A 10 9.84 9.36 8.91
N ALA A 11 8.78 9.01 8.17
CA ALA A 11 8.82 7.88 7.25
C ALA A 11 9.88 8.12 6.16
N PRO A 12 10.78 7.16 5.90
CA PRO A 12 11.78 7.30 4.85
C PRO A 12 11.10 7.10 3.50
N LEU A 13 10.55 8.17 2.94
CA LEU A 13 9.98 8.22 1.59
C LEU A 13 11.08 8.55 0.58
N ASP A 14 10.96 8.03 -0.64
CA ASP A 14 11.87 8.39 -1.72
C ASP A 14 11.78 9.90 -2.03
N THR A 15 12.87 10.62 -1.75
CA THR A 15 13.01 12.05 -2.02
C THR A 15 13.46 12.36 -3.43
N LYS A 16 14.02 11.38 -4.18
CA LYS A 16 14.45 11.52 -5.57
C LYS A 16 13.29 11.35 -6.54
N LYS A 17 12.34 10.45 -6.22
CA LYS A 17 11.11 10.25 -6.96
C LYS A 17 9.92 10.32 -6.00
N PRO A 18 9.33 11.53 -5.84
CA PRO A 18 8.26 11.71 -4.86
C PRO A 18 7.09 10.79 -5.16
N VAL A 19 6.54 10.21 -4.10
CA VAL A 19 5.36 9.35 -4.17
C VAL A 19 4.13 10.19 -4.50
N ASP A 20 3.41 9.79 -5.55
CA ASP A 20 2.15 10.42 -5.93
C ASP A 20 0.98 9.68 -5.28
N PHE A 21 0.61 10.14 -4.08
CA PHE A 21 -0.52 9.59 -3.33
C PHE A 21 -1.88 9.87 -3.99
N THR A 22 -1.99 10.93 -4.81
CA THR A 22 -3.23 11.25 -5.53
C THR A 22 -3.47 10.21 -6.60
N ARG A 23 -2.45 9.91 -7.40
CA ARG A 23 -2.52 8.86 -8.42
C ARG A 23 -2.77 7.47 -7.83
N LEU A 24 -2.23 7.17 -6.64
CA LEU A 24 -2.55 5.93 -5.92
C LEU A 24 -4.03 5.87 -5.54
N ALA A 25 -4.57 6.96 -4.97
CA ALA A 25 -5.98 7.01 -4.56
C ALA A 25 -6.95 6.93 -5.75
N GLU A 26 -6.61 7.55 -6.89
CA GLU A 26 -7.44 7.47 -8.10
C GLU A 26 -7.38 6.09 -8.77
N ARG A 27 -6.21 5.44 -8.72
CA ARG A 27 -6.03 4.12 -9.34
C ARG A 27 -6.60 2.98 -8.49
N PHE A 28 -6.54 3.12 -7.17
CA PHE A 28 -6.90 2.09 -6.22
C PHE A 28 -8.00 2.58 -5.29
N ASP A 29 -9.23 2.14 -5.56
CA ASP A 29 -10.37 2.32 -4.67
C ASP A 29 -10.30 1.29 -3.53
N LEU A 30 -9.52 1.62 -2.50
CA LEU A 30 -9.28 0.77 -1.32
C LEU A 30 -9.95 1.38 -0.09
N SER A 31 -10.45 0.51 0.79
CA SER A 31 -10.93 0.92 2.11
C SER A 31 -9.78 1.44 2.98
N ASN A 32 -10.11 2.20 4.04
CA ASN A 32 -9.09 2.74 4.96
C ASN A 32 -8.20 1.64 5.58
N THR A 33 -8.78 0.47 5.89
CA THR A 33 -8.02 -0.68 6.41
C THR A 33 -7.05 -1.24 5.37
N ALA A 34 -7.51 -1.43 4.12
CA ALA A 34 -6.66 -1.90 3.03
C ALA A 34 -5.55 -0.90 2.67
N ILE A 35 -5.81 0.40 2.78
CA ILE A 35 -4.77 1.45 2.63
C ILE A 35 -3.71 1.30 3.72
N SER A 36 -4.11 1.14 4.99
CA SER A 36 -3.19 0.95 6.11
C SER A 36 -2.31 -0.30 5.92
N ASP A 37 -2.92 -1.41 5.50
CA ASP A 37 -2.20 -2.67 5.25
C ASP A 37 -1.24 -2.56 4.07
N ALA A 38 -1.65 -1.87 2.99
CA ALA A 38 -0.79 -1.62 1.84
C ALA A 38 0.42 -0.75 2.23
N VAL A 39 0.21 0.31 3.02
CA VAL A 39 1.29 1.17 3.52
C VAL A 39 2.25 0.40 4.42
N PHE A 40 1.71 -0.43 5.33
CA PHE A 40 2.53 -1.27 6.21
C PHE A 40 3.37 -2.30 5.42
N ARG A 41 2.77 -2.96 4.42
CA ARG A 41 3.46 -3.90 3.54
C ARG A 41 4.58 -3.23 2.74
N ALA A 42 4.30 -2.05 2.17
CA ALA A 42 5.30 -1.27 1.44
C ALA A 42 6.46 -0.86 2.37
N ALA A 43 6.16 -0.41 3.59
CA ALA A 43 7.16 -0.08 4.59
C ALA A 43 8.00 -1.29 5.02
N ALA A 44 7.38 -2.45 5.26
CA ALA A 44 8.08 -3.68 5.60
C ALA A 44 9.01 -4.13 4.46
N SER A 45 8.54 -4.09 3.21
CA SER A 45 9.36 -4.39 2.03
C SER A 45 10.57 -3.46 1.93
N ALA A 46 10.38 -2.16 2.17
CA ALA A 46 11.47 -1.19 2.19
C ALA A 46 12.45 -1.44 3.35
N ALA A 47 11.95 -1.83 4.54
CA ALA A 47 12.77 -2.08 5.73
C ALA A 47 13.67 -3.32 5.59
N LEU A 48 13.24 -4.33 4.82
CA LEU A 48 14.02 -5.54 4.52
C LEU A 48 15.21 -5.28 3.58
N ARG A 49 15.30 -4.10 2.97
CA ARG A 49 16.43 -3.72 2.12
C ARG A 49 17.64 -3.33 2.96
N GLU A 50 18.80 -3.31 2.31
CA GLU A 50 20.01 -2.75 2.89
C GLU A 50 19.77 -1.32 3.38
N GLU A 51 20.47 -0.93 4.44
CA GLU A 51 20.27 0.32 5.17
C GLU A 51 20.25 1.56 4.26
N SER A 52 21.16 1.61 3.29
CA SER A 52 21.28 2.69 2.30
C SER A 52 20.10 2.78 1.30
N LYS A 53 19.23 1.76 1.26
CA LYS A 53 18.08 1.64 0.34
C LYS A 53 16.74 1.48 1.08
N ARG A 54 16.70 1.68 2.41
CA ARG A 54 15.47 1.62 3.23
C ARG A 54 14.56 2.83 3.01
N VAL A 55 14.13 3.03 1.77
CA VAL A 55 13.19 4.07 1.38
C VAL A 55 11.96 3.44 0.74
N ILE A 56 10.79 3.95 1.10
CA ILE A 56 9.51 3.58 0.52
C ILE A 56 9.38 4.30 -0.81
N THR A 57 9.28 3.51 -1.87
CA THR A 57 9.16 4.03 -3.23
C THR A 57 7.71 3.94 -3.72
N MET A 58 7.39 4.69 -4.78
CA MET A 58 6.10 4.60 -5.46
C MET A 58 5.80 3.17 -5.93
N LYS A 59 6.83 2.43 -6.33
CA LYS A 59 6.70 1.03 -6.77
C LYS A 59 6.20 0.14 -5.63
N ASP A 60 6.76 0.29 -4.43
CA ASP A 60 6.38 -0.51 -3.26
C ASP A 60 4.92 -0.31 -2.90
N LEU A 61 4.46 0.95 -2.93
CA LEU A 61 3.08 1.29 -2.64
C LEU A 61 2.13 0.79 -3.72
N THR A 62 2.53 0.85 -4.99
CA THR A 62 1.72 0.33 -6.09
C THR A 62 1.57 -1.19 -6.00
N GLU A 63 2.67 -1.92 -5.73
CA GLU A 63 2.64 -3.37 -5.56
C GLU A 63 1.81 -3.77 -4.34
N ALA A 64 1.99 -3.09 -3.22
CA ALA A 64 1.22 -3.36 -2.02
C ALA A 64 -0.28 -3.05 -2.20
N ALA A 65 -0.61 -1.95 -2.86
CA ALA A 65 -1.99 -1.60 -3.18
C ALA A 65 -2.66 -2.64 -4.08
N GLU A 66 -1.95 -3.18 -5.08
CA GLU A 66 -2.47 -4.21 -5.96
C GLU A 66 -2.75 -5.52 -5.19
N ILE A 67 -1.86 -5.91 -4.27
CA ILE A 67 -2.06 -7.09 -3.41
C ILE A 67 -3.31 -6.92 -2.55
N GLU A 68 -3.47 -5.76 -1.90
CA GLU A 68 -4.65 -5.54 -1.04
C GLU A 68 -5.95 -5.43 -1.86
N ARG A 69 -5.89 -4.88 -3.08
CA ARG A 69 -7.01 -4.89 -4.03
C ARG A 69 -7.42 -6.31 -4.42
N GLN A 70 -6.45 -7.18 -4.70
CA GLN A 70 -6.71 -8.58 -5.04
C GLN A 70 -7.28 -9.35 -3.85
N LYS A 71 -6.75 -9.14 -2.64
CA LYS A 71 -7.29 -9.71 -1.41
C LYS A 71 -8.74 -9.28 -1.14
N ALA A 72 -9.04 -8.00 -1.31
CA ALA A 72 -10.40 -7.49 -1.16
C ALA A 72 -11.39 -8.16 -2.13
N ARG A 73 -10.96 -8.43 -3.38
CA ARG A 73 -11.76 -9.18 -4.37
C ARG A 73 -11.87 -10.68 -4.05
N GLY A 74 -10.79 -11.31 -3.59
CA GLY A 74 -10.76 -12.73 -3.27
C GLY A 74 -11.57 -13.09 -2.03
N GLY A 75 -11.58 -12.22 -1.01
CA GLY A 75 -12.42 -12.40 0.19
C GLY A 75 -13.91 -12.34 -0.13
N ALA A 76 -14.34 -11.44 -1.01
CA ALA A 76 -15.72 -11.38 -1.47
C ALA A 76 -16.13 -12.66 -2.24
N ALA A 77 -15.27 -13.13 -3.16
CA ALA A 77 -15.54 -14.34 -3.93
C ALA A 77 -15.54 -15.63 -3.09
N ALA A 78 -14.72 -15.70 -2.03
CA ALA A 78 -14.69 -16.85 -1.12
C ALA A 78 -15.94 -16.92 -0.23
N MET A 79 -16.51 -15.77 0.16
CA MET A 79 -17.74 -15.71 0.94
C MET A 79 -18.98 -16.04 0.10
N ASP A 80 -18.98 -15.69 -1.19
CA ASP A 80 -20.07 -16.02 -2.12
C ASP A 80 -20.22 -17.54 -2.31
N ASN A 81 -19.11 -18.28 -2.28
CA ASN A 81 -19.10 -19.74 -2.38
C ASN A 81 -19.39 -20.47 -1.06
N LEU A 82 -19.50 -19.76 0.07
CA LEU A 82 -19.73 -20.37 1.40
C LEU A 82 -21.23 -20.48 1.72
N PHE A 83 -22.08 -19.78 0.99
CA PHE A 83 -23.54 -19.76 1.18
C PHE A 83 -24.31 -20.52 0.08
N VAL A 84 -23.65 -21.40 -0.67
CA VAL A 84 -24.26 -22.30 -1.67
C VAL A 84 -24.32 -23.73 -1.14
#